data_AF-A0A1G7TY66-F1
#
_entry.id   AF-A0A1G7TY66-F1
#
_cell.length_a   1.000
_cell.length_b   1.000
_cell.length_c   1.000
_cell.angle_alpha   90.00
_cell.angle_beta   90.00
_cell.angle_gamma   90.00
#
_symmetry.space_group_name_H-M   'P 1'
#
loop_
_entity.id
_entity.type
_entity.pdbx_description
1 polymer ?
#
loop_
_entity_poly.entity_id
_entity_poly.type
_entity_poly.pdbx_seq_one_letter_code
_entity_poly.pdbx_strand_id
1 'polypeptide(L)'
;MISQVQAQEAPAAEVVEPLESNIVSLEESPDGETHETIGVDGEEHVSGVFPPFDATTYPSQLLWLVISFAALYFIMKKVALPRIGVILEERRDRIEGDLAEAERLRQKTDQAIASYEAALAEARSNAHAIAEQARGENKTKLDAERSKVEANLVKKVAAAEERISATKAEAMGHVDEIAAETAQAVVAQLIGKVPVKAARDAVAKVKE
;
A
#
# COMPACT_ATOMS: atom_id res chain seq x y z
N MET A 1 -12.16 -1.73 -26.51
CA MET A 1 -10.71 -1.51 -26.44
C MET A 1 -10.06 -2.81 -25.99
N ILE A 2 -10.02 -3.81 -26.88
CA ILE A 2 -9.33 -5.11 -26.71
C ILE A 2 -8.94 -5.59 -28.11
N SER A 3 -7.71 -6.12 -28.22
CA SER A 3 -7.09 -6.87 -29.31
C SER A 3 -6.80 -6.17 -30.65
N GLN A 4 -5.56 -5.72 -30.81
CA GLN A 4 -4.85 -5.87 -32.08
C GLN A 4 -4.11 -7.22 -32.08
N VAL A 5 -4.49 -8.08 -33.01
CA VAL A 5 -3.73 -9.28 -33.41
C VAL A 5 -2.84 -8.86 -34.56
N GLN A 6 -1.54 -8.76 -34.33
CA GLN A 6 -0.55 -8.76 -35.40
C GLN A 6 -0.22 -10.22 -35.71
N ALA A 7 -0.78 -10.71 -36.81
CA ALA A 7 -0.28 -11.89 -37.49
C ALA A 7 0.98 -11.49 -38.25
N GLN A 8 2.15 -11.89 -37.74
CA GLN A 8 3.40 -11.78 -38.47
C GLN A 8 3.67 -13.11 -39.16
N GLU A 9 3.41 -13.09 -40.45
CA GLU A 9 3.67 -14.13 -41.43
C GLU A 9 5.17 -14.16 -41.73
N ALA A 10 5.78 -15.34 -41.62
CA ALA A 10 7.14 -15.62 -42.04
C ALA A 10 7.11 -16.88 -42.91
N PRO A 11 7.40 -16.78 -44.22
CA PRO A 11 7.85 -17.92 -44.99
C PRO A 11 9.38 -17.97 -44.95
N ALA A 12 9.88 -19.07 -44.39
CA ALA A 12 11.27 -19.48 -44.52
C ALA A 12 11.52 -20.02 -45.94
N ALA A 13 12.64 -19.55 -46.51
CA ALA A 13 13.54 -20.29 -47.40
C ALA A 13 12.98 -20.82 -48.72
N GLU A 14 13.12 -20.00 -49.77
CA GLU A 14 13.41 -20.46 -51.12
C GLU A 14 14.36 -19.45 -51.77
N VAL A 15 15.64 -19.81 -51.93
CA VAL A 15 16.46 -19.58 -53.14
C VAL A 15 17.62 -20.57 -53.07
N VAL A 16 17.52 -21.68 -53.81
CA VAL A 16 18.67 -22.50 -54.21
C VAL A 16 19.18 -21.89 -55.51
N GLU A 17 20.34 -21.25 -55.48
CA GLU A 17 20.99 -20.78 -56.72
C GLU A 17 21.51 -21.99 -57.52
N PRO A 18 21.22 -22.08 -58.82
CA PRO A 18 21.83 -23.08 -59.69
C PRO A 18 23.25 -22.65 -60.08
N LEU A 19 24.22 -23.51 -59.82
CA LEU A 19 25.60 -23.39 -60.28
C LEU A 19 25.64 -23.57 -61.81
N GLU A 20 25.58 -22.47 -62.55
CA GLU A 20 26.00 -22.47 -63.96
C GLU A 20 27.39 -21.87 -64.14
N SER A 21 28.20 -22.62 -64.89
CA SER A 21 29.25 -22.14 -65.78
C SER A 21 30.48 -21.47 -65.15
N ASN A 22 31.43 -22.31 -64.70
CA ASN A 22 32.84 -22.07 -64.96
C ASN A 22 33.48 -23.38 -65.41
N ILE A 23 33.12 -23.78 -66.63
CA ILE A 23 33.87 -24.79 -67.39
C ILE A 23 35.14 -24.06 -67.86
N VAL A 24 36.22 -24.20 -67.08
CA VAL A 24 37.56 -23.91 -67.56
C VAL A 24 37.88 -24.97 -68.59
N SER A 25 38.01 -24.52 -69.84
CA SER A 25 38.47 -25.29 -70.99
C SER A 25 39.77 -26.02 -70.66
N LEU A 26 39.72 -27.35 -70.68
CA LEU A 26 40.90 -28.19 -70.81
C LEU A 26 41.33 -28.12 -72.27
N GLU A 27 42.39 -27.35 -72.51
CA GLU A 27 43.14 -27.43 -73.77
C GLU A 27 44.02 -28.68 -73.70
N GLU A 28 43.85 -29.55 -74.69
CA GLU A 28 44.54 -30.83 -74.85
C GLU A 28 45.83 -30.63 -75.65
N SER A 29 46.89 -31.36 -75.24
CA SER A 29 48.04 -31.87 -76.01
C SER A 29 49.41 -31.32 -75.58
N PRO A 30 50.49 -32.08 -75.85
CA PRO A 30 50.90 -33.34 -75.22
C PRO A 30 52.18 -33.05 -74.39
N ASP A 31 52.75 -33.96 -73.61
CA ASP A 31 54.00 -34.64 -73.99
C ASP A 31 54.51 -35.42 -72.78
N GLY A 32 55.15 -36.55 -73.06
CA GLY A 32 55.54 -37.61 -72.15
C GLY A 32 56.28 -37.22 -70.87
N GLU A 33 55.93 -37.98 -69.83
CA GLU A 33 56.85 -38.38 -68.78
C GLU A 33 58.21 -38.77 -69.38
N THR A 34 59.31 -38.21 -68.86
CA THR A 34 60.57 -38.88 -68.48
C THR A 34 61.70 -37.85 -68.33
N HIS A 35 61.93 -37.39 -67.10
CA HIS A 35 63.26 -36.97 -66.69
C HIS A 35 63.77 -37.98 -65.66
N GLU A 36 64.32 -39.09 -66.16
CA GLU A 36 65.43 -39.74 -65.47
C GLU A 36 66.71 -38.98 -65.81
N THR A 37 67.50 -38.66 -64.79
CA THR A 37 68.96 -38.78 -64.69
C THR A 37 69.45 -37.81 -63.63
N ILE A 38 69.54 -38.27 -62.37
CA ILE A 38 70.50 -37.68 -61.43
C ILE A 38 71.82 -38.36 -61.74
N GLY A 39 72.69 -37.62 -62.42
CA GLY A 39 74.10 -37.97 -62.57
C GLY A 39 74.73 -38.12 -61.19
N VAL A 40 75.31 -39.30 -60.95
CA VAL A 40 76.18 -39.54 -59.80
C VAL A 40 77.59 -39.15 -60.23
N ASP A 41 78.01 -37.95 -59.84
CA ASP A 41 79.43 -37.61 -59.72
C ASP A 41 79.75 -37.56 -58.22
N GLY A 42 80.72 -38.37 -57.81
CA GLY A 42 81.13 -38.52 -56.41
C GLY A 42 81.82 -37.27 -55.86
N GLU A 43 81.52 -36.91 -54.62
CA GLU A 43 82.31 -37.23 -53.42
C GLU A 43 81.60 -36.71 -52.16
N GLU A 44 81.95 -37.32 -51.02
CA GLU A 44 81.46 -37.11 -49.64
C GLU A 44 80.17 -37.84 -49.19
N HIS A 45 80.40 -38.87 -48.36
CA HIS A 45 79.36 -39.59 -47.62
C HIS A 45 78.68 -38.68 -46.58
N VAL A 46 77.39 -38.36 -46.79
CA VAL A 46 76.47 -37.98 -45.71
C VAL A 46 75.41 -39.07 -45.59
N SER A 47 75.41 -39.79 -44.48
CA SER A 47 74.38 -40.77 -44.12
C SER A 47 73.03 -40.05 -43.98
N GLY A 48 72.20 -40.10 -45.02
CA GLY A 48 70.95 -39.35 -45.13
C GLY A 48 69.90 -39.83 -44.13
N VAL A 49 69.74 -39.09 -43.03
CA VAL A 49 68.54 -39.13 -42.19
C VAL A 49 67.36 -38.62 -43.02
N PHE A 50 66.19 -39.25 -42.92
CA PHE A 50 64.96 -38.79 -43.58
C PHE A 50 64.70 -37.32 -43.17
N PRO A 51 64.62 -36.36 -44.11
CA PRO A 51 64.65 -34.93 -43.80
C PRO A 51 63.73 -34.44 -42.66
N PRO A 52 62.49 -34.94 -42.49
CA PRO A 52 61.64 -34.50 -41.37
C PRO A 52 61.95 -35.17 -40.01
N PHE A 53 62.89 -36.12 -39.93
CA PHE A 53 63.36 -36.73 -38.68
C PHE A 53 64.84 -36.42 -38.39
N ASP A 54 65.37 -35.33 -38.94
CA ASP A 54 66.70 -34.86 -38.59
C ASP A 54 66.74 -34.27 -37.17
N ALA A 55 67.29 -35.06 -36.24
CA ALA A 55 67.35 -34.73 -34.83
C ALA A 55 68.21 -33.50 -34.50
N THR A 56 69.03 -33.03 -35.46
CA THR A 56 69.84 -31.82 -35.30
C THR A 56 68.98 -30.53 -35.24
N THR A 57 67.75 -30.57 -35.76
CA THR A 57 66.85 -29.39 -35.82
C THR A 57 65.93 -29.25 -34.60
N TYR A 58 65.63 -30.34 -33.87
CA TYR A 58 64.75 -30.33 -32.70
C TYR A 58 65.20 -29.39 -31.57
N PRO A 59 66.50 -29.26 -31.22
CA PRO A 59 66.92 -28.34 -30.17
C PRO A 59 66.54 -26.88 -30.46
N SER A 60 66.64 -26.45 -31.73
CA SER A 60 66.26 -25.10 -32.16
C SER A 60 64.74 -24.89 -32.09
N GLN A 61 63.97 -25.88 -32.55
CA GLN A 61 62.51 -25.86 -32.44
C GLN A 61 62.03 -25.82 -30.99
N LEU A 62 62.63 -26.63 -30.11
CA LEU A 62 62.32 -26.63 -28.68
C LEU A 62 62.70 -25.31 -28.01
N LEU A 63 63.85 -24.72 -28.36
CA LEU A 63 64.25 -23.40 -27.87
C LEU A 63 63.21 -22.33 -28.25
N TRP A 64 62.78 -22.30 -29.52
CA TRP A 64 61.79 -21.33 -29.97
C TRP A 64 60.38 -21.59 -29.41
N LEU A 65 60.01 -22.86 -29.23
CA LEU A 65 58.78 -23.26 -28.54
C LEU A 65 58.78 -22.78 -27.09
N VAL A 66 59.89 -22.95 -26.36
CA VAL A 66 60.01 -22.44 -24.98
C VAL A 66 59.94 -20.92 -24.95
N ILE A 67 60.62 -20.22 -25.87
CA ILE A 67 60.59 -18.75 -25.93
C ILE A 67 59.17 -18.24 -26.23
N SER A 68 58.51 -18.79 -27.25
CA SER A 68 57.14 -18.39 -27.62
C SER A 68 56.11 -18.76 -26.55
N PHE A 69 56.22 -19.94 -25.95
CA PHE A 69 55.36 -20.36 -24.84
C PHE A 69 55.57 -19.49 -23.60
N ALA A 70 56.81 -19.17 -23.25
CA ALA A 70 57.12 -18.27 -22.14
C ALA A 70 56.58 -16.86 -22.38
N ALA A 71 56.71 -16.33 -23.60
CA ALA A 71 56.12 -15.05 -23.98
C ALA A 71 54.59 -15.07 -23.85
N LEU A 72 53.92 -16.10 -24.38
CA LEU A 72 52.47 -16.28 -24.26
C LEU A 72 52.03 -16.41 -22.79
N TYR A 73 52.73 -17.21 -21.99
CA TYR A 73 52.47 -17.38 -20.56
C TYR A 73 52.56 -16.05 -19.82
N PHE A 74 53.58 -15.24 -20.13
CA PHE A 74 53.75 -13.94 -19.49
C PHE A 74 52.62 -12.97 -19.83
N ILE A 75 52.17 -12.96 -21.09
CA ILE A 75 51.00 -12.19 -21.53
C ILE A 75 49.74 -12.68 -20.81
N MET A 76 49.52 -13.99 -20.75
CA MET A 76 48.34 -14.58 -20.09
C MET A 76 48.32 -14.23 -18.59
N LYS A 77 49.46 -14.37 -17.92
CA LYS A 77 49.64 -14.06 -16.50
C LYS A 77 49.39 -12.58 -16.21
N LYS A 78 49.92 -11.69 -17.05
CA LYS A 78 49.89 -10.24 -16.79
C LYS A 78 48.65 -9.53 -17.34
N VAL A 79 47.94 -10.10 -18.32
CA VAL A 79 46.82 -9.44 -18.99
C VAL A 79 45.51 -10.23 -18.86
N ALA A 80 45.50 -11.52 -19.21
CA ALA A 80 44.25 -12.28 -19.25
C ALA A 80 43.70 -12.60 -17.85
N LEU A 81 44.55 -13.13 -16.96
CA LEU A 81 44.16 -13.45 -15.58
C LEU A 81 43.66 -12.23 -14.79
N PRO A 82 44.36 -11.08 -14.75
CA PRO A 82 43.86 -9.93 -14.00
C PRO A 82 42.56 -9.36 -14.59
N ARG A 83 42.37 -9.38 -15.92
CA ARG A 83 41.11 -8.93 -16.53
C ARG A 83 39.91 -9.78 -16.10
N ILE A 84 40.06 -11.10 -16.06
CA ILE A 84 38.99 -12.01 -15.62
C ILE A 84 38.74 -11.83 -14.11
N GLY A 85 39.80 -11.66 -13.32
CA GLY A 85 39.70 -11.39 -11.89
C GLY A 85 38.90 -10.13 -11.59
N VAL A 86 39.18 -9.02 -12.29
CA VAL A 86 38.45 -7.75 -12.14
C VAL A 86 36.96 -7.91 -12.45
N ILE A 87 36.61 -8.58 -13.55
CA ILE A 87 35.19 -8.77 -13.93
C ILE A 87 34.47 -9.63 -12.91
N LEU A 88 35.13 -10.66 -12.37
CA LEU A 88 34.54 -11.52 -11.36
C LEU A 88 34.31 -10.74 -10.07
N GLU A 89 35.28 -9.96 -9.63
CA GLU A 89 35.15 -9.13 -8.44
C GLU A 89 34.05 -8.08 -8.59
N GLU A 90 34.01 -7.36 -9.72
CA GLU A 90 32.97 -6.35 -9.99
C GLU A 90 31.56 -6.96 -9.96
N ARG A 91 31.40 -8.18 -10.49
CA ARG A 91 30.12 -8.90 -10.41
C ARG A 91 29.78 -9.29 -8.97
N ARG A 92 30.76 -9.77 -8.20
CA ARG A 92 30.55 -10.13 -6.80
C ARG A 92 30.17 -8.91 -5.97
N ASP A 93 30.93 -7.82 -6.08
CA ASP A 93 30.67 -6.56 -5.41
C ASP A 93 29.29 -6.01 -5.75
N ARG A 94 28.88 -6.08 -7.03
CA ARG A 94 27.56 -5.66 -7.45
C ARG A 94 26.45 -6.52 -6.85
N ILE A 95 26.61 -7.85 -6.86
CA ILE A 95 25.62 -8.76 -6.27
C ILE A 95 25.51 -8.56 -4.76
N GLU A 96 26.65 -8.43 -4.06
CA GLU A 96 26.68 -8.17 -2.63
C GLU A 96 26.07 -6.81 -2.30
N GLY A 97 26.36 -5.78 -3.09
CA GLY A 97 25.75 -4.45 -2.98
C GLY A 97 24.23 -4.47 -3.20
N ASP A 98 23.76 -5.14 -4.26
CA ASP A 98 22.35 -5.28 -4.58
C ASP A 98 21.61 -6.07 -3.49
N LEU A 99 22.23 -7.13 -2.94
CA LEU A 99 21.66 -7.92 -1.84
C LEU A 99 21.60 -7.12 -0.53
N ALA A 100 22.67 -6.39 -0.20
CA ALA A 100 22.72 -5.54 0.98
C ALA A 100 21.68 -4.41 0.91
N GLU A 101 21.52 -3.79 -0.26
CA GLU A 101 20.52 -2.75 -0.47
C GLU A 101 19.10 -3.34 -0.41
N ALA A 102 18.85 -4.50 -1.01
CA ALA A 102 17.58 -5.20 -0.91
C ALA A 102 17.21 -5.53 0.55
N GLU A 103 18.16 -6.04 1.34
CA GLU A 103 17.95 -6.32 2.76
C GLU A 103 17.68 -5.04 3.56
N ARG A 104 18.42 -3.96 3.27
CA ARG A 104 18.19 -2.66 3.91
C ARG A 104 16.79 -2.11 3.58
N LEU A 105 16.34 -2.23 2.33
CA LEU A 105 15.00 -1.81 1.91
C LEU A 105 13.92 -2.66 2.58
N ARG A 106 14.14 -3.98 2.68
CA ARG A 106 13.27 -4.90 3.39
C ARG A 106 13.13 -4.50 4.85
N GLN A 107 14.24 -4.32 5.56
CA GLN A 107 14.23 -3.93 6.98
C GLN A 107 13.52 -2.59 7.21
N LYS A 108 13.74 -1.60 6.33
CA LYS A 108 13.02 -0.32 6.38
C LYS A 108 11.52 -0.49 6.16
N THR A 109 11.12 -1.36 5.24
CA THR A 109 9.71 -1.65 4.97
C THR A 109 9.08 -2.34 6.17
N ASP A 110 9.73 -3.34 6.74
CA ASP A 110 9.24 -4.06 7.93
C ASP A 110 9.12 -3.10 9.12
N GLN A 111 10.10 -2.21 9.32
CA GLN A 111 10.03 -1.16 10.34
C GLN A 111 8.89 -0.16 10.09
N ALA A 112 8.69 0.26 8.84
CA ALA A 112 7.61 1.16 8.47
C ALA A 112 6.24 0.51 8.71
N ILE A 113 6.07 -0.77 8.36
CA ILE A 113 4.85 -1.53 8.63
C ILE A 113 4.62 -1.63 10.15
N ALA A 114 5.63 -2.02 10.92
CA ALA A 114 5.50 -2.14 12.37
C ALA A 114 5.11 -0.81 13.04
N SER A 115 5.74 0.29 12.64
CA SER A 115 5.41 1.64 13.15
C SER A 115 4.02 2.11 12.72
N TYR A 116 3.59 1.81 11.49
CA TYR A 116 2.25 2.11 11.01
C TYR A 116 1.18 1.33 11.78
N GLU A 117 1.39 0.03 11.99
CA GLU A 117 0.48 -0.82 12.77
C GLU A 117 0.40 -0.37 14.23
N ALA A 118 1.54 -0.02 14.85
CA ALA A 118 1.58 0.52 16.19
C ALA A 118 0.81 1.85 16.29
N ALA A 119 1.04 2.78 15.37
CA ALA A 119 0.33 4.05 15.32
C ALA A 119 -1.19 3.85 15.12
N LEU A 120 -1.60 2.89 14.30
CA LEU A 120 -3.01 2.57 14.09
C LEU A 120 -3.65 1.96 15.36
N ALA A 121 -2.94 1.08 16.05
CA ALA A 121 -3.40 0.50 17.31
C ALA A 121 -3.54 1.57 18.40
N GLU A 122 -2.55 2.46 18.52
CA GLU A 122 -2.58 3.59 19.45
C GLU A 122 -3.72 4.57 19.13
N ALA A 123 -3.90 4.94 17.86
CA ALA A 123 -5.00 5.81 17.44
C ALA A 123 -6.38 5.21 17.76
N ARG A 124 -6.55 3.90 17.53
CA ARG A 124 -7.79 3.18 17.92
C ARG A 124 -8.00 3.18 19.42
N SER A 125 -6.96 2.89 20.19
CA SER A 125 -7.01 2.92 21.66
C SER A 125 -7.40 4.30 22.18
N ASN A 126 -6.76 5.35 21.67
CA ASN A 126 -7.06 6.74 22.01
C ASN A 126 -8.49 7.13 21.63
N ALA A 127 -8.97 6.74 20.44
CA ALA A 127 -10.35 6.98 20.03
C ALA A 127 -11.36 6.30 20.97
N HIS A 128 -11.10 5.05 21.38
CA HIS A 128 -11.92 4.36 22.36
C HIS A 128 -11.89 5.05 23.73
N ALA A 129 -10.71 5.46 24.20
CA ALA A 129 -10.57 6.19 25.47
C ALA A 129 -11.35 7.53 25.45
N ILE A 130 -11.24 8.30 24.36
CA ILE A 130 -11.99 9.56 24.19
C ILE A 130 -13.50 9.28 24.16
N ALA A 131 -13.95 8.23 23.46
CA ALA A 131 -15.36 7.87 23.40
C ALA A 131 -15.91 7.49 24.78
N GLU A 132 -15.17 6.71 25.57
CA GLU A 132 -15.55 6.33 26.93
C GLU A 132 -15.55 7.54 27.88
N GLN A 133 -14.53 8.40 27.80
CA GLN A 133 -14.49 9.63 28.58
C GLN A 133 -15.67 10.54 28.25
N ALA A 134 -15.96 10.76 26.96
CA ALA A 134 -17.09 11.59 26.53
C ALA A 134 -18.43 11.00 26.98
N ARG A 135 -18.61 9.66 26.93
CA ARG A 135 -19.80 8.99 27.47
C ARG A 135 -19.93 9.20 28.97
N GLY A 136 -18.84 9.04 29.72
CA GLY A 136 -18.80 9.29 31.17
C GLY A 136 -19.18 10.72 31.52
N GLU A 137 -18.52 11.70 30.91
CA GLU A 137 -18.80 13.12 31.12
C GLU A 137 -20.23 13.51 30.73
N ASN A 138 -20.73 13.01 29.60
CA ASN A 138 -22.10 13.27 29.15
C ASN A 138 -23.11 12.68 30.13
N LYS A 139 -22.88 11.47 30.65
CA LYS A 139 -23.74 10.85 31.65
C LYS A 139 -23.79 11.70 32.92
N THR A 140 -22.64 12.11 33.45
CA THR A 140 -22.58 12.98 34.63
C THR A 140 -23.28 14.31 34.41
N LYS A 141 -23.07 14.96 33.25
CA LYS A 141 -23.76 16.21 32.88
C LYS A 141 -25.27 16.00 32.77
N LEU A 142 -25.71 14.91 32.14
CA LEU A 142 -27.13 14.56 32.02
C LEU A 142 -27.77 14.34 33.39
N ASP A 143 -27.12 13.59 34.27
CA ASP A 143 -27.64 13.31 35.61
C ASP A 143 -27.74 14.60 36.45
N ALA A 144 -26.74 15.48 36.35
CA ALA A 144 -26.75 16.79 37.01
C ALA A 144 -27.88 17.70 36.48
N GLU A 145 -28.04 17.82 35.17
CA GLU A 145 -29.11 18.62 34.57
C GLU A 145 -30.49 18.04 34.86
N ARG A 146 -30.65 16.71 34.83
CA ARG A 146 -31.89 16.03 35.25
C ARG A 146 -32.25 16.39 36.67
N SER A 147 -31.30 16.28 37.61
CA SER A 147 -31.54 16.64 39.01
C SER A 147 -31.94 18.11 39.19
N LYS A 148 -31.31 19.04 38.45
CA LYS A 148 -31.72 20.46 38.45
C LYS A 148 -33.12 20.67 37.91
N VAL A 149 -33.46 20.01 36.80
CA VAL A 149 -34.78 20.10 36.17
C VAL A 149 -35.85 19.53 37.09
N GLU A 150 -35.61 18.38 37.72
CA GLU A 150 -36.50 17.77 38.70
C GLU A 150 -36.73 18.71 39.90
N ALA A 151 -35.65 19.29 40.47
CA ALA A 151 -35.78 20.25 41.57
C ALA A 151 -36.59 21.50 41.17
N ASN A 152 -36.40 22.00 39.95
CA ASN A 152 -37.19 23.12 39.42
C ASN A 152 -38.65 22.73 39.17
N LEU A 153 -38.90 21.51 38.72
CA LEU A 153 -40.26 20.99 38.50
C LEU A 153 -41.01 20.89 39.82
N VAL A 154 -40.39 20.34 40.87
CA VAL A 154 -40.98 20.28 42.21
C VAL A 154 -41.36 21.67 42.72
N LYS A 155 -40.48 22.67 42.56
CA LYS A 155 -40.79 24.06 42.93
C LYS A 155 -41.97 24.65 42.15
N LYS A 156 -42.02 24.39 40.83
CA LYS A 156 -43.12 24.86 39.98
C LYS A 156 -44.45 24.22 40.34
N VAL A 157 -44.45 22.92 40.64
CA VAL A 157 -45.63 22.19 41.09
C VAL A 157 -46.13 22.75 42.42
N ALA A 158 -45.25 22.91 43.42
CA ALA A 158 -45.61 23.50 44.70
C ALA A 158 -46.18 24.92 44.56
N ALA A 159 -45.57 25.77 43.74
CA ALA A 159 -46.08 27.12 43.47
C ALA A 159 -47.42 27.12 42.73
N ALA A 160 -47.66 26.15 41.85
CA ALA A 160 -48.94 25.98 41.17
C ALA A 160 -50.03 25.50 42.15
N GLU A 161 -49.71 24.55 43.04
CA GLU A 161 -50.61 24.08 44.09
C GLU A 161 -51.00 25.22 45.05
N GLU A 162 -50.04 26.06 45.46
CA GLU A 162 -50.31 27.23 46.29
C GLU A 162 -51.24 28.23 45.59
N ARG A 163 -51.00 28.53 44.31
CA ARG A 163 -51.88 29.39 43.51
C ARG A 163 -53.29 28.81 43.38
N ILE A 164 -53.41 27.52 43.09
CA ILE A 164 -54.70 26.84 43.00
C ILE A 164 -55.44 26.92 44.34
N SER A 165 -54.74 26.69 45.46
CA SER A 165 -55.33 26.81 46.80
C SER A 165 -55.78 28.23 47.10
N ALA A 166 -54.98 29.24 46.75
CA ALA A 166 -55.32 30.64 46.95
C ALA A 166 -56.56 31.05 46.11
N THR A 167 -56.57 30.74 44.81
CA THR A 167 -57.72 31.01 43.93
C THR A 167 -58.96 30.24 44.38
N LYS A 168 -58.81 29.01 44.88
CA LYS A 168 -59.92 28.26 45.46
C LYS A 168 -60.48 28.97 46.70
N ALA A 169 -59.62 29.43 47.61
CA ALA A 169 -60.05 30.14 48.81
C ALA A 169 -60.76 31.47 48.47
N GLU A 170 -60.21 32.23 47.52
CA GLU A 170 -60.81 33.46 46.99
C GLU A 170 -62.19 33.18 46.37
N ALA A 171 -62.28 32.19 45.47
CA ALA A 171 -63.54 31.80 44.85
C ALA A 171 -64.58 31.37 45.89
N MET A 172 -64.18 30.56 46.89
CA MET A 172 -65.07 30.16 47.99
C MET A 172 -65.51 31.35 48.85
N GLY A 173 -64.68 32.38 49.01
CA GLY A 173 -65.05 33.63 49.67
C GLY A 173 -66.15 34.41 48.94
N HIS A 174 -66.15 34.38 47.59
CA HIS A 174 -67.17 35.04 46.78
C HIS A 174 -68.50 34.24 46.68
N VAL A 175 -68.52 32.95 47.02
CA VAL A 175 -69.72 32.10 46.93
C VAL A 175 -70.87 32.66 47.76
N ASP A 176 -70.63 33.11 48.99
CA ASP A 176 -71.68 33.61 49.88
C ASP A 176 -72.35 34.89 49.30
N GLU A 177 -71.55 35.75 48.67
CA GLU A 177 -72.04 36.97 48.02
C GLU A 177 -72.83 36.66 46.76
N ILE A 178 -72.32 35.81 45.87
CA ILE A 178 -73.01 35.37 44.66
C ILE A 178 -74.31 34.63 45.02
N ALA A 179 -74.31 33.79 46.07
CA ALA A 179 -75.48 33.10 46.56
C ALA A 179 -76.54 34.07 47.09
N ALA A 180 -76.14 35.09 47.86
CA ALA A 180 -77.05 36.12 48.35
C ALA A 180 -77.64 36.98 47.23
N GLU A 181 -76.82 37.38 46.25
CA GLU A 181 -77.27 38.12 45.06
C GLU A 181 -78.24 37.28 44.22
N THR A 182 -77.92 36.01 43.99
CA THR A 182 -78.78 35.09 43.23
C THR A 182 -80.09 34.83 43.96
N ALA A 183 -80.06 34.57 45.27
CA ALA A 183 -81.26 34.38 46.08
C ALA A 183 -82.14 35.64 46.07
N GLN A 184 -81.53 36.83 46.16
CA GLN A 184 -82.25 38.10 46.06
C GLN A 184 -82.90 38.28 44.67
N ALA A 185 -82.18 37.96 43.59
CA ALA A 185 -82.70 38.07 42.23
C ALA A 185 -83.90 37.12 41.99
N VAL A 186 -83.79 35.87 42.47
CA VAL A 186 -84.87 34.88 42.39
C VAL A 186 -86.09 35.34 43.20
N VAL A 187 -85.91 35.76 44.46
CA VAL A 187 -87.04 36.21 45.30
C VAL A 187 -87.67 37.49 44.74
N ALA A 188 -86.86 38.39 44.17
CA ALA A 188 -87.37 39.60 43.51
C ALA A 188 -88.27 39.28 42.31
N GLN A 189 -87.99 38.21 41.55
CA GLN A 189 -88.86 37.72 40.48
C GLN A 189 -90.15 37.07 40.98
N LEU A 190 -90.14 36.41 42.15
CA LEU A 190 -91.32 35.70 42.66
C LEU A 190 -92.26 36.56 43.52
N ILE A 191 -91.73 37.45 44.37
CA ILE A 191 -92.50 38.07 45.48
C ILE A 191 -92.30 39.60 45.60
N GLY A 192 -91.45 40.20 44.76
CA GLY A 192 -91.15 41.65 44.75
C GLY A 192 -89.85 42.04 45.46
N LYS A 193 -89.50 43.35 45.48
CA LYS A 193 -88.18 43.83 45.94
C LYS A 193 -87.89 43.49 47.41
N VAL A 194 -86.82 42.74 47.65
CA VAL A 194 -86.31 42.39 48.99
C VAL A 194 -85.03 43.16 49.29
N PRO A 195 -84.84 43.67 50.53
CA PRO A 195 -83.59 44.32 50.94
C PRO A 195 -82.42 43.33 51.03
N VAL A 196 -81.25 43.75 50.54
CA VAL A 196 -80.00 42.96 50.44
C VAL A 196 -79.59 42.33 51.79
N LYS A 197 -79.83 43.03 52.91
CA LYS A 197 -79.52 42.54 54.27
C LYS A 197 -80.27 41.25 54.62
N ALA A 198 -81.55 41.16 54.28
CA ALA A 198 -82.37 40.00 54.60
C ALA A 198 -81.98 38.74 53.78
N ALA A 199 -81.55 38.93 52.53
CA ALA A 199 -81.05 37.84 51.69
C ALA A 199 -79.72 37.29 52.21
N ARG A 200 -78.80 38.16 52.65
CA ARG A 200 -77.52 37.76 53.26
C ARG A 200 -77.72 37.00 54.58
N ASP A 201 -78.63 37.47 55.44
CA ASP A 201 -78.93 36.80 56.72
C ASP A 201 -79.57 35.41 56.52
N ALA A 202 -80.37 35.22 55.46
CA ALA A 202 -80.97 33.93 55.14
C ALA A 202 -79.94 32.91 54.62
N VAL A 203 -79.01 33.32 53.75
CA VAL A 203 -77.92 32.47 53.27
C VAL A 203 -76.99 32.08 54.42
N ALA A 204 -76.69 33.01 55.35
CA ALA A 204 -75.87 32.73 56.53
C ALA A 204 -76.51 31.68 57.47
N LYS A 205 -77.84 31.67 57.62
CA LYS A 205 -78.56 30.70 58.48
C LYS A 205 -78.58 29.27 57.95
N VAL A 206 -78.36 29.05 56.65
CA VAL A 206 -78.33 27.70 56.04
C VAL A 206 -76.95 27.05 56.18
N LYS A 207 -75.93 27.83 56.56
CA LYS A 207 -74.53 27.41 56.68
C LYS A 207 -74.17 26.84 58.06
N GLU A 208 -74.99 27.05 59.10
CA GLU A 208 -74.99 26.28 60.35
C GLU A 208 -75.75 24.95 60.17
#